data_AF-A0A1H7DJA2-F1
#
_entry.id   AF-A0A1H7DJA2-F1
#
_cell.length_a   1.000
_cell.length_b   1.000
_cell.length_c   1.000
_cell.angle_alpha   90.00
_cell.angle_beta   90.00
_cell.angle_gamma   90.00
#
_symmetry.space_group_name_H-M   'P 1'
#
loop_
_entity.id
_entity.type
_entity.pdbx_description
1 polymer ?
#
loop_
_entity_poly.entity_id
_entity_poly.type
_entity_poly.pdbx_seq_one_letter_code
_entity_poly.pdbx_strand_id
1 'polypeptide(L)' 'MANPDYRSLATKAHDEAAATTLANVRDRCLRSEAAFLAMAHRQDAIDQTRARREAAAALHGGLHSG' A
#
# COMPACT_ATOMS: atom_id res chain seq x y z
N MET A 1 2.30 13.16 8.80
CA MET A 1 1.03 12.48 8.46
C MET A 1 1.40 11.06 8.05
N ALA A 2 0.77 10.05 8.64
CA ALA A 2 0.94 8.66 8.19
C ALA A 2 0.41 8.53 6.76
N ASN A 3 1.02 7.67 5.94
CA ASN A 3 0.47 7.38 4.61
C ASN A 3 -0.95 6.79 4.78
N PRO A 4 -1.90 7.14 3.91
CA PRO A 4 -3.23 6.55 3.94
C PRO A 4 -3.17 5.03 3.84
N ASP A 5 -4.08 4.32 4.49
CA ASP A 5 -4.25 2.89 4.26
C ASP A 5 -4.87 2.67 2.88
N TYR A 6 -4.01 2.45 1.89
CA TYR A 6 -4.40 2.22 0.51
C TYR A 6 -5.23 0.94 0.33
N ARG A 7 -5.10 -0.07 1.20
CA ARG A 7 -5.93 -1.27 1.10
C ARG A 7 -7.37 -0.96 1.52
N SER A 8 -7.55 -0.21 2.61
CA SER A 8 -8.87 0.27 3.02
C SER A 8 -9.52 1.14 1.95
N LEU A 9 -8.75 1.99 1.26
CA LEU A 9 -9.27 2.80 0.15
C LEU A 9 -9.65 1.95 -1.07
N ALA A 10 -8.89 0.89 -1.38
CA ALA A 10 -9.22 -0.05 -2.45
C ALA A 10 -10.54 -0.79 -2.16
N THR A 11 -10.70 -1.33 -0.95
CA THR A 11 -11.95 -1.99 -0.52
C THR A 11 -13.14 -1.04 -0.63
N LYS A 12 -12.98 0.21 -0.17
CA LYS A 12 -14.05 1.21 -0.28
C LYS A 12 -14.44 1.48 -1.74
N ALA A 13 -13.45 1.62 -2.64
CA ALA A 13 -13.72 1.83 -4.06
C ALA A 13 -14.42 0.62 -4.70
N HIS A 14 -14.07 -0.60 -4.28
CA HIS A 14 -14.74 -1.83 -4.69
C HIS A 14 -16.21 -1.84 -4.26
N ASP A 15 -16.48 -1.52 -2.99
CA ASP A 15 -17.84 -1.48 -2.43
C ASP A 15 -18.70 -0.42 -3.15
N GLU A 16 -18.13 0.75 -3.47
CA GLU A 16 -18.80 1.78 -4.25
C GLU A 16 -19.11 1.31 -5.69
N ALA A 17 -18.21 0.55 -6.32
CA ALA A 17 -18.43 -0.04 -7.64
C ALA A 17 -19.57 -1.08 -7.62
N ALA A 18 -19.66 -1.86 -6.54
CA ALA A 18 -20.72 -2.84 -6.33
C ALA A 18 -22.08 -2.20 -6.03
N ALA A 19 -22.09 -1.08 -5.29
CA ALA A 19 -23.32 -0.39 -4.90
C ALA A 19 -23.97 0.44 -6.05
N THR A 20 -23.20 0.83 -7.06
CA THR A 20 -23.70 1.69 -8.15
C THR A 20 -24.29 0.89 -9.33
N THR A 21 -25.40 1.40 -9.87
CA THR A 21 -26.01 0.88 -11.10
C THR A 21 -25.48 1.58 -12.36
N LEU A 22 -24.81 2.72 -12.22
CA LEU A 22 -24.29 3.51 -13.33
C LEU A 22 -22.93 2.96 -13.79
N ALA A 23 -22.84 2.54 -15.06
CA ALA A 23 -21.63 1.92 -15.62
C ALA A 23 -20.39 2.84 -15.55
N ASN A 24 -20.54 4.12 -15.91
CA ASN A 24 -19.46 5.09 -15.86
C ASN A 24 -18.91 5.33 -14.43
N VAL A 25 -19.78 5.27 -13.42
CA VAL A 25 -19.38 5.37 -12.01
C VAL A 25 -18.65 4.11 -11.59
N ARG A 26 -19.17 2.93 -11.95
CA ARG A 26 -18.52 1.64 -11.68
C ARG A 26 -17.10 1.60 -12.25
N ASP A 27 -16.92 1.97 -13.51
CA ASP A 27 -15.62 1.97 -14.18
C ASP A 27 -14.63 2.95 -13.53
N ARG A 28 -15.11 4.10 -13.07
CA ARG A 28 -14.28 5.03 -12.30
C ARG A 28 -13.86 4.42 -10.97
N CYS A 29 -14.79 3.81 -10.23
CA CYS A 29 -14.49 3.18 -8.94
C CYS A 29 -13.49 2.02 -9.09
N LEU A 30 -13.66 1.16 -10.09
CA LEU A 30 -12.71 0.07 -10.38
C LEU A 30 -11.31 0.58 -10.77
N ARG A 31 -11.21 1.70 -11.51
CA ARG A 31 -9.91 2.32 -11.80
C ARG A 31 -9.26 2.90 -10.54
N SER A 32 -10.06 3.48 -9.64
CA SER A 32 -9.57 3.94 -8.34
C SER A 32 -9.08 2.78 -7.48
N GLU A 33 -9.84 1.68 -7.41
CA GLU A 33 -9.44 0.44 -6.72
C GLU A 33 -8.07 -0.04 -7.20
N ALA A 34 -7.89 -0.17 -8.52
CA ALA A 34 -6.62 -0.60 -9.11
C ALA A 34 -5.46 0.35 -8.77
N ALA A 35 -5.69 1.67 -8.79
CA ALA A 35 -4.68 2.66 -8.40
C ALA A 35 -4.29 2.55 -6.92
N PHE A 36 -5.27 2.34 -6.04
CA PHE A 36 -5.02 2.15 -4.60
C PHE A 36 -4.26 0.85 -4.34
N LEU A 37 -4.61 -0.26 -5.00
CA LEU A 37 -3.85 -1.51 -4.90
C LEU A 37 -2.40 -1.33 -5.35
N ALA A 38 -2.15 -0.64 -6.47
CA ALA A 38 -0.79 -0.35 -6.92
C ALA A 38 0.02 0.46 -5.89
N MET A 39 -0.61 1.43 -5.22
CA MET A 39 0.04 2.19 -4.15
C MET A 39 0.29 1.35 -2.90
N ALA A 40 -0.65 0.47 -2.52
CA ALA A 40 -0.47 -0.47 -1.42
C ALA A 40 0.73 -1.38 -1.67
N HIS A 41 0.85 -1.96 -2.87
CA HIS A 41 1.99 -2.80 -3.23
C HIS A 41 3.32 -2.02 -3.19
N ARG A 42 3.33 -0.77 -3.64
CA ARG A 42 4.51 0.08 -3.56
C ARG A 42 4.90 0.38 -2.11
N GLN A 43 3.92 0.64 -1.24
CA GLN A 43 4.14 0.85 0.19
C GLN A 43 4.74 -0.40 0.83
N ASP A 44 4.15 -1.58 0.58
CA ASP A 44 4.65 -2.87 1.06
C ASP A 44 6.12 -3.11 0.64
N ALA A 45 6.47 -2.77 -0.61
CA ALA A 45 7.84 -2.92 -1.12
C ALA A 45 8.83 -1.96 -0.46
N ILE A 46 8.41 -0.72 -0.18
CA ILE A 46 9.21 0.27 0.54
C ILE A 46 9.46 -0.19 1.98
N ASP A 47 8.42 -0.67 2.66
CA ASP A 47 8.49 -1.12 4.04
C ASP A 47 9.37 -2.37 4.18
N GLN A 48 9.27 -3.33 3.25
CA GLN A 48 10.19 -4.47 3.18
C GLN A 48 11.65 -4.03 2.96
N THR A 49 11.87 -3.07 2.06
CA THR A 49 13.23 -2.55 1.79
C THR A 49 13.81 -1.85 3.02
N ARG A 50 12.98 -1.07 3.73
CA ARG A 50 13.33 -0.42 4.99
C ARG A 50 13.69 -1.45 6.05
N ALA A 51 12.83 -2.44 6.29
CA ALA A 51 13.07 -3.50 7.27
C ALA A 51 14.37 -4.26 6.98
N ARG A 52 14.65 -4.55 5.70
CA ARG A 52 15.91 -5.18 5.28
C ARG A 52 17.13 -4.32 5.61
N ARG A 53 17.06 -3.01 5.38
CA ARG A 53 18.16 -2.07 5.68
C ARG A 53 18.38 -1.95 7.18
N GLU A 54 17.30 -1.86 7.96
CA GLU A 54 17.35 -1.78 9.42
C GLU A 54 17.94 -3.07 10.01
N ALA A 55 17.56 -4.26 9.51
CA ALA A 55 18.16 -5.52 9.90
C ALA A 55 19.66 -5.59 9.56
N ALA A 56 20.07 -5.16 8.36
CA ALA A 56 21.47 -5.11 7.97
C ALA A 56 22.28 -4.13 8.83
N ALA A 57 21.72 -2.97 9.16
CA ALA A 57 22.35 -1.99 10.03
C ALA A 57 22.52 -2.52 11.46
N ALA A 58 21.52 -3.23 12.01
CA ALA A 58 21.63 -3.87 13.32
C ALA A 58 22.73 -4.93 13.35
N LEU A 59 22.85 -5.75 12.30
CA LEU A 59 23.89 -6.76 12.18
C LEU A 59 25.30 -6.14 12.08
N HIS A 60 25.48 -5.07 11.31
CA HIS A 60 26.78 -4.40 11.18
C HIS A 60 27.16 -3.52 12.38
N GLY A 61 26.17 -2.89 13.02
CA GLY A 61 26.39 -2.06 14.21
C GLY A 61 26.82 -2.85 15.44
N GLY A 62 26.40 -4.11 15.56
CA GLY A 62 26.83 -5.01 16.65
C GLY A 62 28.29 -5.46 16.56
N LEU A 63 28.94 -5.33 15.40
CA LEU A 63 30.33 -5.76 15.18
C LEU A 63 31.37 -4.70 15.56
N HIS A 64 30.98 -3.45 15.81
CA HIS A 64 31.89 -2.36 16.17
C HIS A 64 31.91 -2.02 17.68
N SER A 65 31.29 -2.85 18.52
CA SER A 65 31.19 -2.63 19.98
C SER A 65 31.92 -3.70 20.82
N GLY A 66 32.91 -4.39 20.26
CA GLY A 66 33.73 -5.40 20.94
C GLY A 66 35.16 -4.94 21.17
#